data_AF-A0A225DPG7-F1
#
_entry.id   AF-A0A225DPG7-F1
#
_cell.length_a   1.000
_cell.length_b   1.000
_cell.length_c   1.000
_cell.angle_alpha   90.00
_cell.angle_beta   90.00
_cell.angle_gamma   90.00
#
_symmetry.space_group_name_H-M   'P 1'
#
loop_
_entity.id
_entity.type
_entity.pdbx_description
1 polymer ?
#
loop_
_entity_poly.entity_id
_entity_poly.type
_entity_poly.pdbx_seq_one_letter_code
_entity_poly.pdbx_strand_id
1 'polypeptide(L)'
;MKMITDQKFSVAEVARRLDVSETLLRAWRKAVLTGGNAAFPGHGNPPPAEDELRRLRAENTRLRAERDLLKKAPAYFANPPS
;
A
#
# COMPACT_ATOMS: atom_id res chain seq x y z
N MET A 1 -10.82 -16.76 8.20
CA MET A 1 -10.09 -17.75 7.36
C MET A 1 -9.66 -19.02 8.08
N LYS A 2 -9.30 -19.02 9.37
CA LYS A 2 -8.85 -20.21 10.13
C LYS A 2 -9.70 -21.49 9.94
N MET A 3 -11.01 -21.38 9.71
CA MET A 3 -11.86 -22.54 9.40
C MET A 3 -11.50 -23.26 8.09
N ILE A 4 -11.05 -22.52 7.08
CA ILE A 4 -10.66 -23.06 5.75
C ILE A 4 -9.18 -23.45 5.74
N THR A 5 -8.31 -22.68 6.40
CA THR A 5 -6.85 -22.92 6.42
C THR A 5 -6.41 -23.92 7.48
N ASP A 6 -6.98 -23.85 8.68
CA ASP A 6 -6.48 -24.56 9.87
C ASP A 6 -7.39 -25.77 10.19
N GLN A 7 -8.70 -25.61 10.03
CA GLN A 7 -9.72 -26.63 10.36
C GLN A 7 -10.17 -27.47 9.15
N LYS A 8 -9.56 -27.28 7.98
CA LYS A 8 -9.80 -28.02 6.72
C LYS A 8 -11.24 -28.05 6.20
N PHE A 9 -12.15 -27.18 6.66
CA PHE A 9 -13.49 -27.10 6.09
C PHE A 9 -13.45 -26.59 4.64
N SER A 10 -14.29 -27.15 3.79
CA SER A 10 -14.42 -26.69 2.40
C SER A 10 -14.99 -25.27 2.33
N VAL A 11 -14.68 -24.56 1.25
CA VAL A 11 -15.18 -23.18 1.06
C VAL A 11 -16.71 -23.15 1.02
N ALA A 12 -17.35 -24.18 0.44
CA ALA A 12 -18.80 -24.32 0.35
C ALA A 12 -19.48 -24.64 1.70
N GLU A 13 -18.81 -25.30 2.65
CA GLU A 13 -19.33 -25.48 4.01
C GLU A 13 -19.22 -24.19 4.82
N VAL A 14 -18.11 -23.46 4.69
CA VAL A 14 -17.91 -22.19 5.39
C VAL A 14 -18.82 -21.09 4.83
N ALA A 15 -19.10 -21.10 3.51
CA ALA A 15 -20.09 -20.23 2.88
C ALA A 15 -21.48 -20.41 3.51
N ARG A 16 -21.96 -21.67 3.58
CA ARG A 16 -23.26 -22.01 4.19
C ARG A 16 -23.33 -21.72 5.69
N ARG A 17 -22.23 -21.91 6.44
CA ARG A 17 -22.19 -21.62 7.89
C ARG A 17 -22.18 -20.13 8.23
N LEU A 18 -21.68 -19.29 7.33
CA LEU A 18 -21.56 -17.84 7.53
C LEU A 18 -22.62 -17.03 6.77
N ASP A 19 -23.50 -17.70 6.03
CA ASP A 19 -24.49 -17.12 5.13
C ASP A 19 -23.90 -16.06 4.16
N VAL A 20 -22.76 -16.41 3.55
CA VAL A 20 -22.07 -15.56 2.56
C VAL A 20 -21.83 -16.31 1.24
N SER A 21 -21.71 -15.55 0.15
CA SER A 21 -21.42 -16.15 -1.15
C SER A 21 -20.06 -16.85 -1.17
N GLU A 22 -20.01 -18.02 -1.83
CA GLU A 22 -18.76 -18.78 -1.95
C GLU A 22 -17.69 -18.00 -2.74
N THR A 23 -18.11 -17.18 -3.72
CA THR A 23 -17.25 -16.27 -4.49
C THR A 23 -16.51 -15.28 -3.59
N LEU A 24 -17.19 -14.71 -2.59
CA LEU A 24 -16.58 -13.79 -1.63
C LEU A 24 -15.53 -14.49 -0.76
N LEU A 25 -15.84 -15.70 -0.25
CA LEU A 25 -14.88 -16.50 0.51
C LEU A 25 -13.68 -16.97 -0.34
N ARG A 26 -13.88 -17.25 -1.63
CA ARG A 26 -12.78 -17.54 -2.58
C ARG A 26 -11.87 -16.33 -2.79
N ALA A 27 -12.45 -15.13 -2.92
CA ALA A 27 -11.69 -13.88 -3.00
C ALA A 27 -10.91 -13.60 -1.71
N TRP A 28 -11.53 -13.76 -0.53
CA TRP A 28 -10.87 -13.62 0.76
C TRP A 28 -9.77 -14.68 0.99
N ARG A 29 -9.96 -15.91 0.53
CA ARG A 29 -8.91 -16.95 0.53
C ARG A 29 -7.71 -16.53 -0.32
N LYS A 30 -7.95 -16.01 -1.53
CA LYS A 30 -6.87 -15.49 -2.38
C LYS A 30 -6.15 -14.34 -1.68
N ALA A 31 -6.87 -13.37 -1.14
CA ALA A 31 -6.31 -12.22 -0.44
C ALA A 31 -5.39 -12.63 0.73
N VAL A 32 -5.82 -13.58 1.58
CA VAL A 32 -4.98 -14.08 2.69
C VAL A 32 -3.76 -14.86 2.20
N LEU A 33 -3.88 -15.65 1.12
CA LEU A 33 -2.73 -16.36 0.55
C LEU A 33 -1.70 -15.42 -0.10
N THR A 34 -2.13 -14.28 -0.65
CA THR A 34 -1.22 -13.31 -1.30
C THR A 34 -0.70 -12.23 -0.35
N GLY A 35 -1.54 -11.74 0.58
CA GLY A 35 -1.24 -10.62 1.47
C GLY A 35 -0.95 -11.01 2.92
N GLY A 36 -1.18 -12.27 3.30
CA GLY A 36 -0.94 -12.75 4.67
C GLY A 36 -1.64 -11.88 5.71
N ASN A 37 -0.86 -11.37 6.68
CA ASN A 37 -1.36 -10.51 7.74
C ASN A 37 -1.77 -9.10 7.27
N ALA A 38 -1.34 -8.70 6.06
CA ALA A 38 -1.72 -7.44 5.41
C ALA A 38 -2.88 -7.59 4.41
N ALA A 39 -3.54 -8.76 4.35
CA ALA A 39 -4.66 -9.01 3.45
C ALA A 39 -5.92 -8.17 3.74
N PHE A 40 -6.09 -7.75 4.99
CA PHE A 40 -7.23 -6.93 5.45
C PHE A 40 -6.72 -5.82 6.41
N PRO A 41 -6.04 -4.78 5.89
CA PRO A 41 -5.42 -3.75 6.73
C PRO A 41 -6.44 -2.74 7.30
N GLY A 42 -7.72 -2.88 6.94
CA GLY A 42 -8.80 -1.94 7.30
C GLY A 42 -8.94 -0.78 6.32
N HIS A 43 -10.00 0.01 6.46
CA HIS A 43 -10.15 1.24 5.69
C HIS A 43 -9.19 2.31 6.23
N GLY A 44 -8.21 2.73 5.42
CA GLY A 44 -7.30 3.84 5.73
C GLY A 44 -5.84 3.46 5.99
N ASN A 45 -5.49 2.17 6.00
CA ASN A 45 -4.10 1.72 6.10
C ASN A 45 -3.70 1.04 4.78
N PRO A 46 -2.95 1.73 3.88
CA PRO A 46 -2.50 1.13 2.64
C PRO A 46 -1.59 -0.08 2.89
N PRO A 47 -1.43 -0.99 1.91
CA PRO A 47 -0.36 -1.99 1.96
C PRO A 47 1.00 -1.32 2.25
N PRO A 48 1.90 -1.91 3.06
CA PRO A 48 3.16 -1.27 3.43
C PRO A 48 4.03 -0.81 2.25
N ALA A 49 3.92 -1.49 1.10
CA ALA A 49 4.57 -1.10 -0.14
C ALA A 49 4.02 0.18 -0.77
N GLU A 50 2.71 0.45 -0.64
CA GLU A 50 2.09 1.70 -1.12
C GLU A 50 2.45 2.89 -0.22
N ASP A 51 2.58 2.65 1.08
CA ASP A 51 3.01 3.66 2.05
C ASP A 51 4.45 4.09 1.84
N GLU A 52 5.38 3.14 1.67
CA GLU A 52 6.77 3.48 1.35
C GLU A 52 6.87 4.12 -0.05
N LEU A 53 6.11 3.67 -1.04
CA LEU A 53 6.05 4.33 -2.35
C LEU A 53 5.56 5.79 -2.26
N ARG A 54 4.56 6.06 -1.41
CA ARG A 54 4.03 7.40 -1.13
C ARG A 54 5.08 8.29 -0.44
N ARG A 55 5.80 7.75 0.54
CA ARG A 55 6.92 8.43 1.21
C ARG A 55 8.05 8.77 0.23
N LEU A 56 8.52 7.80 -0.54
CA LEU A 56 9.58 7.97 -1.53
C LEU A 56 9.21 8.99 -2.61
N ARG A 57 7.94 9.05 -3.05
CA ARG A 57 7.45 10.07 -3.98
C ARG A 57 7.49 11.48 -3.39
N ALA A 58 7.12 11.64 -2.11
CA ALA A 58 7.18 12.93 -1.42
C ALA A 58 8.63 13.40 -1.26
N GLU A 59 9.53 12.51 -0.84
CA GLU A 59 10.95 12.79 -0.69
C GLU A 59 11.62 13.14 -2.05
N ASN A 60 11.33 12.37 -3.11
CA ASN A 60 11.85 12.67 -4.45
C ASN A 60 11.36 14.03 -4.98
N THR A 61 10.12 14.42 -4.67
CA THR A 61 9.56 15.73 -5.02
C THR A 61 10.30 16.85 -4.29
N ARG A 62 10.54 16.70 -2.99
CA ARG A 62 11.30 17.65 -2.17
C ARG A 62 12.74 17.81 -2.69
N LEU A 63 13.45 16.70 -2.90
CA LEU A 63 14.84 16.71 -3.39
C LEU A 63 14.97 17.36 -4.78
N ARG A 64 13.97 17.16 -5.66
CA ARG A 64 13.92 17.86 -6.97
C ARG A 64 13.79 19.37 -6.81
N ALA A 65 12.92 19.82 -5.91
CA ALA A 65 12.72 21.25 -5.63
C ALA A 65 13.97 21.90 -5.03
N GLU A 66 14.60 21.27 -4.03
CA GLU A 66 15.86 21.74 -3.44
C GLU A 66 16.98 21.84 -4.49
N ARG A 67 17.13 20.80 -5.33
CA ARG A 67 18.04 20.77 -6.49
C ARG A 67 17.76 21.91 -7.49
N ASP A 68 16.49 22.18 -7.82
CA ASP A 68 16.13 23.24 -8.76
C ASP A 68 16.33 24.65 -8.19
N LEU A 69 16.18 24.81 -6.86
CA LEU A 69 16.54 26.04 -6.16
C LEU A 69 18.06 26.28 -6.22
N LEU A 70 18.86 25.27 -5.88
CA LEU A 70 20.33 25.36 -5.92
C LEU A 70 20.85 25.63 -7.34
N LYS A 71 20.21 25.11 -8.39
CA LYS A 71 20.55 25.43 -9.79
C LYS A 71 20.27 26.89 -10.18
N LYS A 72 19.35 27.56 -9.51
CA LYS A 72 19.02 28.99 -9.75
C LYS A 72 19.91 29.92 -8.94
N ALA A 73 20.50 29.46 -7.84
CA ALA A 73 21.35 30.26 -6.96
C ALA A 73 22.56 30.95 -7.66
N PRO A 74 23.29 30.34 -8.63
CA PRO A 74 24.39 31.00 -9.32
C PRO A 74 24.00 32.31 -10.00
N ALA A 75 22.76 32.44 -10.51
CA ALA A 75 22.28 33.67 -11.13
C ALA A 75 22.11 34.82 -10.11
N TYR A 76 21.83 34.51 -8.84
CA TYR A 76 21.76 35.50 -7.76
C TYR A 76 23.15 35.93 -7.26
N PHE A 77 24.15 35.04 -7.32
CA PHE A 77 25.52 35.35 -6.88
C PHE A 77 26.43 35.92 -7.99
N ALA A 78 26.03 35.82 -9.26
CA ALA A 78 26.82 36.30 -10.41
C ALA A 78 26.67 37.80 -10.70
N ASN A 79 25.75 38.51 -10.04
CA ASN A 79 25.53 39.95 -10.25
C ASN A 79 25.49 40.68 -8.89
N PRO A 80 26.65 41.08 -8.33
CA PRO A 80 26.67 41.85 -7.08
C PRO A 80 26.01 43.22 -7.29
N PRO A 81 25.21 43.73 -6.33
CA PRO A 81 24.70 45.08 -6.40
C PRO A 81 25.86 46.09 -6.44
N SER A 82 25.76 47.05 -7.36
CA SER A 82 26.70 48.18 -7.51
C SER A 82 26.34 49.32 -6.56
#